data_AF-A0A534LCF7-F1
#
_entry.id   AF-A0A534LCF7-F1
#
_cell.length_a   1.000
_cell.length_b   1.000
_cell.length_c   1.000
_cell.angle_alpha   90.00
_cell.angle_beta   90.00
_cell.angle_gamma   90.00
#
_symmetry.space_group_name_H-M   'P 1'
#
loop_
_entity.id
_entity.type
_entity.pdbx_description
1 polymer ?
#
loop_
_entity_poly.entity_id
_entity_poly.type
_entity_poly.pdbx_seq_one_letter_code
_entity_poly.pdbx_strand_id
1 'polypeptide(L)'
;MSYDVRIITASYRREPRNGPEQAQLPVIQLFGRTREGKSITIEYSGFQPYFFVVEPPQSLRGAFGRDSQVVKLEDVTLQFEGKPTPCARVVLRQPWKTPEYREKARRYGSTP
;
A
#
# COMPACT_ATOMS: atom_id res chain seq x y z
N MET A 1 -25.25 6.38 5.53
CA MET A 1 -25.57 7.46 4.59
C MET A 1 -24.62 7.34 3.40
N SER A 2 -25.07 7.61 2.18
CA SER A 2 -24.26 7.49 0.96
C SER A 2 -24.33 8.78 0.15
N TYR A 3 -23.26 9.09 -0.58
CA TYR A 3 -23.18 10.26 -1.46
C TYR A 3 -22.76 9.84 -2.86
N ASP A 4 -23.37 10.44 -3.87
CA ASP A 4 -22.89 10.42 -5.24
C ASP A 4 -21.88 11.56 -5.41
N VAL A 5 -20.62 11.23 -5.72
CA VAL A 5 -19.50 12.16 -5.64
C VAL A 5 -18.61 12.04 -6.87
N ARG A 6 -18.39 13.17 -7.55
CA ARG A 6 -17.31 13.30 -8.52
C ARG A 6 -16.01 13.62 -7.77
N ILE A 7 -15.07 12.69 -7.81
CA ILE A 7 -13.72 12.89 -7.25
C ILE A 7 -12.98 13.93 -8.10
N ILE A 8 -12.31 14.87 -7.44
CA ILE A 8 -11.48 15.91 -8.06
C ILE A 8 -10.00 15.60 -7.82
N THR A 9 -9.64 15.28 -6.58
CA THR A 9 -8.26 14.98 -6.21
C THR A 9 -8.22 14.07 -4.98
N ALA A 10 -7.05 13.49 -4.72
CA ALA A 10 -6.79 12.66 -3.58
C ALA A 10 -5.46 13.03 -2.93
N SER A 11 -5.38 12.89 -1.62
CA SER A 11 -4.13 12.99 -0.86
C SER A 11 -4.16 11.96 0.27
N TYR A 12 -3.08 11.91 1.04
CA TYR A 12 -3.12 11.26 2.35
C TYR A 12 -2.40 12.14 3.35
N ARG A 13 -2.84 12.07 4.60
CA ARG A 13 -2.09 12.60 5.74
C ARG A 13 -1.60 11.47 6.62
N ARG A 14 -0.69 11.81 7.53
CA ARG A 14 -0.16 10.90 8.54
C ARG A 14 -0.77 11.28 9.87
N GLU A 15 -1.48 10.36 10.50
CA GLU A 15 -2.00 10.56 11.84
C GLU A 15 -1.12 9.85 12.87
N PRO A 16 -0.78 10.51 13.99
CA PRO A 16 -0.13 9.83 15.10
C PRO A 16 -1.01 8.68 15.59
N ARG A 17 -0.42 7.51 15.81
CA ARG A 17 -1.10 6.44 16.53
C ARG A 17 -0.89 6.65 18.02
N ASN A 18 -1.97 6.72 18.79
CA ASN A 18 -1.88 6.68 20.25
C ASN A 18 -1.39 5.29 20.66
N GLY A 19 -0.15 5.20 21.15
CA GLY A 19 0.49 3.95 21.58
C GLY A 19 2.01 4.09 21.72
N PRO A 20 2.70 3.07 22.27
CA PRO A 20 4.15 3.11 22.50
C PRO A 20 4.98 3.10 21.21
N GLU A 21 4.39 2.68 20.08
CA GLU A 21 5.02 2.77 18.76
C GLU A 21 4.73 4.13 18.10
N GLN A 22 5.78 4.84 17.67
CA GLN A 22 5.69 6.05 16.82
C GLN A 22 5.23 5.74 15.37
N ALA A 23 4.39 4.73 15.16
CA ALA A 23 3.90 4.39 13.84
C ALA A 23 2.79 5.38 13.44
N GLN A 24 3.00 6.17 12.38
CA GLN A 24 1.96 7.04 11.84
C GLN A 24 1.08 6.25 10.86
N LEU A 25 -0.25 6.39 10.98
CA LEU A 25 -1.21 5.71 10.11
C LEU A 25 -1.61 6.63 8.94
N PRO A 26 -1.69 6.12 7.71
CA PRO A 26 -2.23 6.90 6.61
C PRO A 26 -3.74 7.06 6.74
N VAL A 27 -4.22 8.29 6.59
CA VAL A 27 -5.62 8.59 6.32
C VAL A 27 -5.72 9.07 4.89
N ILE A 28 -6.41 8.29 4.05
CA ILE A 28 -6.66 8.65 2.66
C ILE A 28 -7.76 9.70 2.63
N GLN A 29 -7.55 10.77 1.89
CA GLN A 29 -8.52 11.85 1.70
C GLN A 29 -8.90 11.91 0.23
N LEU A 30 -10.18 11.79 -0.06
CA LEU A 30 -10.76 11.99 -1.38
C LEU A 30 -11.59 13.28 -1.35
N PHE A 31 -11.23 14.23 -2.20
CA PHE A 31 -11.91 15.52 -2.31
C PHE A 31 -12.77 15.53 -3.56
N GLY A 32 -14.01 15.97 -3.43
CA GLY A 32 -14.96 15.94 -4.54
C GLY A 32 -16.13 16.88 -4.38
N ARG A 33 -17.07 16.73 -5.31
CA ARG A 33 -18.35 17.44 -5.32
C ARG A 33 -19.49 16.44 -5.33
N THR A 34 -20.49 16.65 -4.47
CA THR A 34 -21.73 15.88 -4.51
C THR A 34 -22.53 16.23 -5.77
N ARG A 35 -23.53 15.42 -6.10
CA ARG A 35 -24.46 15.69 -7.21
C ARG A 35 -25.15 17.07 -7.10
N GLU A 36 -25.37 17.56 -5.88
CA GLU A 36 -25.95 18.88 -5.60
C GLU A 36 -24.90 20.02 -5.65
N GLY A 37 -23.67 19.74 -6.06
CA GLY A 37 -22.60 20.73 -6.21
C GLY A 37 -21.88 21.10 -4.90
N LYS A 38 -22.15 20.41 -3.79
CA LYS A 38 -21.51 20.67 -2.50
C LYS A 38 -20.11 20.06 -2.45
N SER A 39 -19.15 20.77 -1.87
CA SER A 39 -17.83 20.20 -1.60
C SER A 39 -17.91 19.16 -0.49
N ILE A 40 -17.18 18.06 -0.64
CA ILE A 40 -17.07 17.00 0.36
C ILE A 40 -15.64 16.47 0.43
N THR A 41 -15.21 16.10 1.64
CA THR A 41 -14.00 15.33 1.89
C THR A 41 -14.40 13.98 2.48
N ILE A 42 -14.00 12.89 1.83
CA ILE A 42 -14.21 11.52 2.29
C ILE A 42 -12.89 11.03 2.85
N GLU A 43 -12.91 10.53 4.08
CA GLU A 43 -11.71 10.03 4.76
C GLU A 43 -11.80 8.53 4.98
N TYR A 44 -10.69 7.84 4.70
CA TYR A 44 -10.57 6.41 4.95
C TYR A 44 -9.31 6.12 5.75
N SER A 45 -9.52 5.52 6.93
CA SER A 45 -8.47 5.04 7.82
C SER A 45 -8.36 3.52 7.72
N GLY A 46 -7.14 2.99 7.85
CA GLY A 46 -6.87 1.55 7.77
C GLY A 46 -6.30 1.07 6.45
N PHE A 47 -5.99 1.99 5.52
CA PHE A 47 -5.23 1.64 4.33
C PHE A 47 -3.86 1.06 4.70
N GLN A 48 -3.56 -0.12 4.19
CA GLN A 48 -2.24 -0.73 4.35
C GLN A 48 -1.48 -0.57 3.02
N PRO A 49 -0.36 0.16 2.99
CA PRO A 49 0.44 0.31 1.78
C PRO A 49 0.99 -1.04 1.34
N TYR A 50 0.97 -1.30 0.04
CA TYR A 50 1.51 -2.53 -0.51
C TYR A 50 2.11 -2.31 -1.90
N PHE A 51 2.90 -3.29 -2.32
CA PHE A 51 3.32 -3.48 -3.70
C PHE A 51 3.44 -4.97 -4.00
N PHE A 52 3.56 -5.32 -5.27
CA PHE A 52 3.76 -6.71 -5.68
C PHE A 52 5.21 -6.92 -6.07
N VAL A 53 5.72 -8.11 -5.84
CA VAL A 53 7.02 -8.55 -6.39
C VAL A 53 6.78 -9.76 -7.28
N VAL A 54 7.35 -9.73 -8.48
CA VAL A 54 7.27 -10.82 -9.45
C VAL A 54 8.30 -11.89 -9.11
N GLU A 55 7.87 -13.15 -9.14
CA GLU A 55 8.68 -14.36 -8.91
C GLU A 55 9.67 -14.21 -7.75
N PRO A 56 9.20 -13.86 -6.54
CA PRO A 56 10.09 -13.51 -5.44
C PRO A 56 10.94 -14.70 -4.99
N PRO A 57 12.28 -14.58 -5.01
CA PRO A 57 13.16 -15.66 -4.62
C PRO A 57 13.07 -15.91 -3.12
N GLN A 58 13.47 -17.12 -2.71
CA GLN A 58 13.42 -17.53 -1.30
C GLN A 58 14.22 -16.61 -0.37
N SER A 59 15.30 -16.01 -0.87
CA SER A 59 16.11 -15.03 -0.15
C SER A 59 15.33 -13.75 0.19
N LEU A 60 14.55 -13.21 -0.76
CA LEU A 60 13.66 -12.08 -0.53
C LEU A 60 12.57 -12.45 0.47
N ARG A 61 11.93 -13.60 0.28
CA ARG A 61 10.88 -14.10 1.20
C ARG A 61 11.38 -14.22 2.63
N GLY A 62 12.58 -14.80 2.80
CA GLY A 62 13.22 -14.92 4.11
C GLY A 62 13.64 -13.57 4.72
N ALA A 63 14.10 -12.63 3.90
CA ALA A 63 14.47 -11.29 4.37
C ALA A 63 13.24 -10.48 4.81
N PHE A 64 12.23 -10.39 3.95
CA PHE A 64 11.01 -9.62 4.21
C PHE A 64 10.15 -10.27 5.29
N GLY A 65 10.10 -11.61 5.37
CA GLY A 65 9.35 -12.31 6.41
C GLY A 65 9.87 -12.09 7.84
N ARG A 66 11.10 -11.59 8.00
CA ARG A 66 11.70 -11.24 9.30
C ARG A 66 11.76 -9.73 9.56
N ASP A 67 11.36 -8.91 8.59
CA ASP A 67 11.45 -7.45 8.67
C ASP A 67 10.19 -6.89 9.34
N SER A 68 10.35 -6.17 10.45
CA SER A 68 9.24 -5.60 11.24
C SER A 68 8.43 -4.53 10.49
N GLN A 69 8.95 -3.97 9.39
CA GLN A 69 8.18 -3.10 8.51
C GLN A 69 7.24 -3.85 7.57
N VAL A 70 7.51 -5.12 7.28
CA VAL A 70 6.66 -5.95 6.44
C VAL A 70 5.61 -6.60 7.34
N VAL A 71 4.36 -6.16 7.18
CA VAL A 71 3.23 -6.65 7.97
C VAL A 71 2.76 -8.02 7.46
N LYS A 72 2.77 -8.18 6.13
CA LYS A 72 2.37 -9.43 5.47
C LYS A 72 3.13 -9.61 4.16
N LEU A 73 3.35 -10.87 3.82
CA LEU A 73 3.79 -11.32 2.51
C LEU A 73 2.80 -12.38 2.04
N GLU A 74 1.94 -12.04 1.09
CA GLU A 74 0.85 -12.90 0.64
C GLU A 74 1.13 -13.40 -0.79
N ASP A 75 1.09 -14.72 -1.01
CA ASP A 75 1.24 -15.29 -2.34
C ASP A 75 0.03 -14.98 -3.21
N VAL A 76 0.28 -14.58 -4.46
CA VAL A 76 -0.77 -14.23 -5.42
C VAL A 76 -0.28 -14.55 -6.84
N THR A 77 -1.19 -15.01 -7.70
CA THR A 77 -0.90 -15.14 -9.14
C THR A 77 -1.44 -13.91 -9.85
N LEU A 78 -0.58 -13.19 -10.59
CA LEU A 78 -0.96 -12.02 -11.38
C LEU A 78 -0.65 -12.22 -12.85
N GLN A 79 -1.33 -11.49 -13.72
CA GLN A 79 -0.94 -11.39 -15.12
C GLN A 79 0.27 -10.46 -15.23
N PHE A 80 1.40 -10.99 -15.66
CA PHE A 80 2.63 -10.24 -15.91
C PHE A 80 3.17 -10.63 -17.29
N GLU A 81 3.39 -9.65 -18.16
CA GLU A 81 3.80 -9.86 -19.56
C GLU A 81 2.91 -10.87 -20.32
N GLY A 82 1.60 -10.79 -20.09
CA GLY A 82 0.59 -11.61 -20.79
C GLY A 82 0.47 -13.05 -20.32
N LYS A 83 1.16 -13.44 -19.23
CA LYS A 83 1.07 -14.78 -18.64
C LYS A 83 0.74 -14.75 -17.15
N PRO A 84 0.00 -15.75 -16.63
CA PRO A 84 -0.14 -15.96 -15.19
C PRO A 84 1.24 -16.22 -14.58
N THR A 85 1.62 -15.38 -13.62
CA THR A 85 2.96 -15.38 -13.00
C THR A 85 2.84 -15.39 -11.48
N PRO A 86 3.61 -16.24 -10.77
CA PRO A 86 3.68 -16.22 -9.32
C PRO A 86 4.27 -14.89 -8.81
N CYS A 87 3.56 -14.23 -7.91
CA CYS A 87 3.96 -12.98 -7.28
C CYS A 87 3.75 -13.06 -5.76
N ALA A 88 4.27 -12.08 -5.03
CA ALA A 88 3.88 -11.85 -3.65
C ALA A 88 3.44 -10.40 -3.42
N ARG A 89 2.35 -10.21 -2.68
CA ARG A 89 1.91 -8.91 -2.17
C ARG A 89 2.66 -8.60 -0.88
N VAL A 90 3.53 -7.60 -0.93
CA VAL A 90 4.27 -7.10 0.22
C VAL A 90 3.46 -5.98 0.86
N VAL A 91 2.93 -6.20 2.05
CA VAL A 91 2.18 -5.19 2.82
C VAL A 91 3.13 -4.56 3.82
N LEU A 92 3.27 -3.23 3.78
CA LEU A 92 4.13 -2.46 4.66
C LEU A 92 3.32 -1.78 5.77
N ARG A 93 4.00 -1.43 6.86
CA ARG A 93 3.40 -0.62 7.93
C ARG A 93 3.35 0.87 7.57
N GLN A 94 4.34 1.37 6.83
CA GLN A 94 4.52 2.79 6.55
C GLN A 94 4.58 3.10 5.05
N PRO A 95 3.67 3.92 4.48
CA PRO A 95 3.61 4.15 3.03
C PRO A 95 4.87 4.77 2.43
N TRP A 96 5.53 5.69 3.16
CA TRP A 96 6.74 6.38 2.68
C TRP A 96 7.97 5.45 2.61
N LYS A 97 7.90 4.25 3.21
CA LYS A 97 8.94 3.23 3.06
C LYS A 97 8.82 2.44 1.76
N THR A 98 7.69 2.51 1.07
CA THR A 98 7.46 1.75 -0.18
C THR A 98 8.58 1.93 -1.21
N PRO A 99 9.07 3.15 -1.54
CA PRO A 99 10.16 3.30 -2.51
C PRO A 99 11.45 2.57 -2.09
N GLU A 100 11.85 2.70 -0.82
CA GLU A 100 13.02 2.01 -0.26
C GLU A 100 12.88 0.48 -0.37
N TYR A 101 11.69 -0.07 -0.10
CA TYR A 101 11.44 -1.51 -0.15
C TYR A 101 11.35 -2.05 -1.59
N ARG A 102 10.90 -1.24 -2.54
CA ARG A 102 11.01 -1.58 -3.97
C ARG A 102 12.46 -1.70 -4.40
N GLU A 103 13.32 -0.77 -3.98
CA GLU A 103 14.77 -0.88 -4.25
C GLU A 103 15.39 -2.12 -3.59
N LYS A 104 15.01 -2.43 -2.35
CA LYS A 104 15.44 -3.67 -1.68
C LYS A 104 15.04 -4.90 -2.50
N ALA A 105 13.78 -4.98 -2.95
CA ALA A 105 13.30 -6.09 -3.76
C ALA A 105 14.11 -6.26 -5.07
N ARG A 106 14.45 -5.16 -5.74
CA ARG A 106 15.33 -5.18 -6.93
C ARG A 106 16.71 -5.75 -6.63
N ARG A 107 17.31 -5.42 -5.47
CA ARG A 107 18.61 -5.97 -5.06
C ARG A 107 18.58 -7.48 -4.79
N TYR A 108 17.41 -8.03 -4.48
CA TYR A 108 17.20 -9.48 -4.40
C TYR A 108 16.92 -10.13 -5.76
N GLY A 109 16.87 -9.36 -6.86
CA GLY A 109 16.60 -9.87 -8.20
C GLY A 109 15.12 -9.97 -8.56
N SER A 110 14.22 -9.34 -7.79
CA SER A 110 12.79 -9.30 -8.11
C SER A 110 12.37 -7.97 -8.71
N THR A 111 11.36 -8.03 -9.58
CA THR A 111 10.69 -6.85 -10.15
C THR A 111 9.53 -6.41 -9.25
N PRO A 112 9.57 -5.21 -8.64
CA PRO A 112 8.53 -4.70 -7.75
C PRO A 112 7.45 -3.83 -8.44
#